data_AF-A0A917KNF6-F1
#
_entry.id   AF-A0A917KNF6-F1
#
_cell.length_a   1.000
_cell.length_b   1.000
_cell.length_c   1.000
_cell.angle_alpha   90.00
_cell.angle_beta   90.00
_cell.angle_gamma   90.00
#
_symmetry.space_group_name_H-M   'P 1'
#
loop_
_entity.id
_entity.type
_entity.pdbx_description
1 polymer ?
#
loop_
_entity_poly.entity_id
_entity_poly.type
_entity_poly.pdbx_seq_one_letter_code
_entity_poly.pdbx_strand_id
1 'polypeptide(L)'
;MAKGTALPLFAFLGGATFLFLFRSELRDLINRLRKLPTGIELDPATPKVEQRKVERAASKFWPKFFGMPGAVIFDAAAAFAGPMAAAAVGAIARTASSNSSGPTEPGEVKLKDLPGLDRSQAIGDLERLLHVALEKEGVPQEDRVDRLIRLLSEARIEADFERIYRVIYGSQIRGLRMLGSEGRISLADARKRFDAVISDYPGFYKEGSFDEWLAFLTRMALVAKTEEDMLALTPLGQDFLVFLARRGYSDAKPY
;
A
#
# COMPACT_ATOMS: atom_id res chain seq x y z
N MET A 1 -6.16 -45.15 18.63
CA MET A 1 -5.39 -43.96 19.06
C MET A 1 -5.63 -42.84 18.06
N ALA A 2 -6.49 -41.87 18.40
CA ALA A 2 -6.81 -40.74 17.54
C ALA A 2 -5.96 -39.53 17.93
N LYS A 3 -5.21 -38.98 16.96
CA LYS A 3 -4.45 -37.73 17.14
C LYS A 3 -5.40 -36.56 16.94
N GLY A 4 -5.74 -35.88 18.03
CA GLY A 4 -6.49 -34.61 17.99
C GLY A 4 -5.55 -33.47 17.56
N THR A 5 -5.88 -32.81 16.45
CA THR A 5 -5.22 -31.58 16.02
C THR A 5 -5.78 -30.40 16.82
N ALA A 6 -5.04 -29.97 17.84
CA ALA A 6 -5.29 -28.70 18.51
C ALA A 6 -4.90 -27.56 17.56
N LEU A 7 -5.88 -26.79 17.09
CA LEU A 7 -5.60 -25.52 16.41
C LEU A 7 -5.00 -24.53 17.42
N PRO A 8 -3.93 -23.79 17.07
CA PRO A 8 -3.30 -22.84 17.98
C PRO A 8 -4.22 -21.63 18.21
N LEU A 9 -4.57 -21.40 19.47
CA LEU A 9 -5.36 -20.27 19.99
C LEU A 9 -4.81 -18.87 19.62
N PHE A 10 -3.62 -18.77 19.05
CA PHE A 10 -2.93 -17.51 18.74
C PHE A 10 -3.53 -16.74 17.56
N ALA A 11 -4.29 -17.37 16.66
CA ALA A 11 -4.91 -16.67 15.52
C ALA A 11 -6.04 -15.69 15.94
N PHE A 12 -6.66 -15.88 17.11
CA PHE A 12 -7.80 -15.06 17.56
C PHE A 12 -7.40 -13.80 18.35
N LEU A 13 -6.26 -13.80 19.05
CA LEU A 13 -5.81 -12.66 19.84
C LEU A 13 -5.26 -11.49 18.99
N GLY A 14 -4.66 -11.80 17.83
CA GLY A 14 -4.20 -10.77 16.89
C GLY A 14 -5.34 -9.96 16.26
N GLY A 15 -6.44 -10.62 15.88
CA GLY A 15 -7.57 -9.98 15.22
C GLY A 15 -8.33 -8.99 16.10
N ALA A 16 -8.52 -9.29 17.39
CA ALA A 16 -9.22 -8.40 18.33
C ALA A 16 -8.41 -7.13 18.62
N THR A 17 -7.09 -7.24 18.73
CA THR A 17 -6.19 -6.10 18.94
C THR A 17 -6.13 -5.20 17.70
N PHE A 18 -6.11 -5.80 16.50
CA PHE A 18 -6.17 -5.09 15.23
C PHE A 18 -7.49 -4.32 15.04
N LEU A 19 -8.64 -4.94 15.35
CA LEU A 19 -9.95 -4.28 15.33
C LEU A 19 -10.08 -3.17 16.38
N PHE A 20 -9.46 -3.32 17.55
CA PHE A 20 -9.49 -2.30 18.59
C PHE A 20 -8.66 -1.07 18.22
N LEU A 21 -7.48 -1.25 17.64
CA LEU A 21 -6.60 -0.16 17.20
C LEU A 21 -7.19 0.64 16.02
N PHE A 22 -7.97 0.00 15.14
CA PHE A 22 -8.64 0.68 14.02
C PHE A 22 -10.01 1.30 14.37
N ARG A 23 -10.61 0.94 15.51
CA ARG A 23 -11.93 1.45 15.92
C ARG A 23 -11.91 2.94 16.27
N SER A 24 -10.80 3.47 16.78
CA SER A 24 -10.65 4.89 17.10
C SER A 24 -10.49 5.74 15.83
N GLU A 25 -9.64 5.32 14.89
CA GLU A 25 -9.41 6.04 13.63
C GLU A 25 -10.64 6.05 12.71
N LEU A 26 -11.41 4.95 12.67
CA LEU A 26 -12.69 4.93 11.95
C LEU A 26 -13.69 5.93 12.53
N ARG A 27 -13.70 6.13 13.85
CA ARG A 27 -14.59 7.09 14.51
C ARG A 27 -14.20 8.53 14.17
N ASP A 28 -12.90 8.83 14.16
CA ASP A 28 -12.39 10.15 13.82
C ASP A 28 -12.57 10.48 12.34
N LEU A 29 -12.41 9.50 11.44
CA LEU A 29 -12.71 9.64 10.02
C LEU A 29 -14.20 9.96 9.79
N ILE A 30 -15.11 9.21 10.44
CA ILE A 30 -16.55 9.45 10.36
C ILE A 30 -16.91 10.85 10.89
N ASN A 31 -16.28 11.30 11.97
CA ASN A 31 -16.52 12.61 12.55
C ASN A 31 -15.95 13.76 11.68
N ARG A 32 -14.86 13.53 10.96
CA ARG A 32 -14.28 14.50 10.00
C ARG A 32 -15.10 14.60 8.72
N LEU A 33 -15.60 13.47 8.22
CA LEU A 33 -16.48 13.43 7.05
C LEU A 33 -17.81 14.17 7.31
N ARG A 34 -18.31 14.18 8.55
CA ARG A 34 -19.47 14.99 8.95
C ARG A 34 -19.24 16.50 9.00
N LYS A 35 -17.99 16.97 8.93
CA LYS A 35 -17.63 18.37 9.21
C LYS A 35 -17.07 19.13 8.01
N LEU A 36 -16.88 18.51 6.85
CA LEU A 36 -16.32 19.21 5.69
C LEU A 36 -17.41 20.01 4.95
N PRO A 37 -17.25 21.34 4.78
CA PRO A 37 -18.09 22.13 3.91
C PRO A 37 -17.75 21.80 2.45
N THR A 38 -18.75 21.35 1.71
CA THR A 38 -18.65 21.00 0.28
C THR A 38 -18.45 22.27 -0.54
N GLY A 39 -17.22 22.56 -0.95
CA GLY A 39 -16.91 23.69 -1.82
C GLY A 39 -15.41 23.85 -2.07
N ILE A 40 -14.82 22.96 -2.88
CA ILE A 40 -13.48 23.17 -3.44
C ILE A 40 -13.56 22.85 -4.94
N GLU A 41 -13.40 23.88 -5.76
CA GLU A 41 -13.32 23.83 -7.21
C GLU A 41 -11.83 23.82 -7.61
N LEU A 42 -11.39 22.83 -8.38
CA LEU A 42 -9.99 22.64 -8.79
C LEU A 42 -9.85 22.95 -10.29
N ASP A 43 -9.00 23.93 -10.59
CA ASP A 43 -8.67 24.42 -11.94
C ASP A 43 -7.73 23.43 -12.68
N PRO A 44 -8.13 22.86 -13.84
CA PRO A 44 -7.44 21.75 -14.49
C PRO A 44 -6.52 22.16 -15.66
N ALA A 45 -5.64 23.16 -15.50
CA ALA A 45 -4.74 23.57 -16.58
C ALA A 45 -3.25 23.66 -16.18
N THR A 46 -2.50 22.57 -16.40
CA THR A 46 -1.02 22.61 -16.53
C THR A 46 -0.54 21.76 -17.74
N PRO A 47 0.38 22.25 -18.59
CA PRO A 47 0.63 21.68 -19.92
C PRO A 47 1.72 20.58 -19.97
N LYS A 48 1.55 19.66 -20.95
CA LYS A 48 2.33 18.45 -21.32
C LYS A 48 3.86 18.59 -21.51
N VAL A 49 4.45 19.77 -21.30
CA VAL A 49 5.87 20.04 -21.55
C VAL A 49 6.78 19.41 -20.49
N GLU A 50 6.27 19.16 -19.28
CA GLU A 50 7.06 18.54 -18.20
C GLU A 50 7.23 17.02 -18.34
N GLN A 51 6.24 16.32 -18.87
CA GLN A 51 6.28 14.85 -18.99
C GLN A 51 7.46 14.37 -19.85
N ARG A 52 7.77 15.07 -20.94
CA ARG A 52 8.91 14.73 -21.83
C ARG A 52 10.28 15.02 -21.20
N LYS A 53 10.36 15.93 -20.22
CA LYS A 53 11.59 16.18 -19.46
C LYS A 53 11.83 15.05 -18.44
N VAL A 54 10.76 14.56 -17.81
CA VAL A 54 10.82 13.44 -16.86
C VAL A 54 11.25 12.14 -17.53
N GLU A 55 10.71 11.81 -18.70
CA GLU A 55 11.09 10.60 -19.46
C GLU A 55 12.57 10.63 -19.90
N ARG A 56 13.08 11.79 -20.34
CA ARG A 56 14.50 11.95 -20.71
C ARG A 56 15.45 11.92 -19.51
N ALA A 57 14.98 12.32 -18.33
CA ALA A 57 15.74 12.22 -17.10
C ALA A 57 15.81 10.76 -16.61
N ALA A 58 14.68 10.04 -16.69
CA ALA A 58 14.60 8.63 -16.30
C ALA A 58 15.50 7.74 -17.17
N SER A 59 15.49 7.89 -18.49
CA SER A 59 16.28 7.02 -19.38
C SER A 59 17.80 7.11 -19.19
N LYS A 60 18.29 8.21 -18.63
CA LYS A 60 19.72 8.40 -18.30
C LYS A 60 20.10 7.87 -16.91
N PHE A 61 19.14 7.71 -16.01
CA PHE A 61 19.38 7.37 -14.60
C PHE A 61 19.53 5.85 -14.39
N TRP A 62 18.67 5.05 -15.03
CA TRP A 62 18.60 3.60 -14.82
C TRP A 62 19.88 2.80 -15.11
N PRO A 63 20.65 3.06 -16.19
CA PRO A 63 21.86 2.29 -16.49
C PRO A 63 22.98 2.47 -15.47
N LYS A 64 23.01 3.61 -14.75
CA LYS A 64 24.01 3.89 -13.73
C LYS A 64 23.70 3.24 -12.38
N PHE A 65 22.43 2.97 -12.08
CA PHE A 65 22.00 2.57 -10.74
C PHE A 65 22.08 1.05 -10.50
N PHE A 66 22.02 0.22 -11.55
CA PHE A 66 21.97 -1.25 -11.43
C PHE A 66 23.15 -2.00 -12.06
N GLY A 67 24.10 -1.31 -12.70
CA GLY A 67 25.32 -1.95 -13.24
C GLY A 67 25.07 -3.07 -14.27
N MET A 68 23.93 -3.09 -14.95
CA MET A 68 23.58 -4.12 -15.93
C MET A 68 23.70 -3.63 -17.38
N PRO A 69 24.17 -4.47 -18.33
CA PRO A 69 24.17 -4.14 -19.75
C PRO A 69 22.75 -3.99 -20.30
N GLY A 70 22.53 -2.94 -21.10
CA GLY A 70 21.22 -2.40 -21.47
C GLY A 70 20.26 -3.29 -22.28
N ALA A 71 20.60 -4.56 -22.52
CA ALA A 71 19.78 -5.48 -23.32
C ALA A 71 18.77 -6.30 -22.50
N VAL A 72 18.81 -6.27 -21.16
CA VAL A 72 17.93 -7.10 -20.29
C VAL A 72 16.79 -6.28 -19.65
N ILE A 73 16.70 -4.98 -19.92
CA ILE A 73 15.81 -4.05 -19.19
C ILE A 73 14.34 -4.14 -19.66
N PHE A 74 14.08 -4.59 -20.89
CA PHE A 74 12.70 -4.59 -21.43
C PHE A 74 11.87 -5.82 -21.07
N ASP A 75 12.47 -6.99 -20.80
CA ASP A 75 11.71 -8.20 -20.44
C ASP A 75 11.42 -8.31 -18.93
N ALA A 76 12.31 -7.83 -18.06
CA ALA A 76 12.09 -7.92 -16.60
C ALA A 76 11.03 -6.94 -16.08
N ALA A 77 10.90 -5.75 -16.69
CA ALA A 77 9.88 -4.76 -16.32
C ALA A 77 8.46 -5.17 -16.77
N ALA A 78 8.35 -5.89 -17.88
CA ALA A 78 7.07 -6.41 -18.39
C ALA A 78 6.58 -7.65 -17.60
N ALA A 79 7.50 -8.43 -17.02
CA ALA A 79 7.17 -9.61 -16.21
C ALA A 79 6.74 -9.30 -14.76
N PHE A 80 7.18 -8.16 -14.19
CA PHE A 80 6.95 -7.82 -12.78
C PHE A 80 5.84 -6.79 -12.53
N ALA A 81 5.45 -6.01 -13.55
CA ALA A 81 4.23 -5.22 -13.53
C ALA A 81 3.13 -6.01 -14.22
N GLY A 82 2.42 -6.86 -13.45
CA GLY A 82 1.27 -7.58 -13.99
C GLY A 82 0.31 -6.62 -14.72
N PRO A 83 -0.28 -7.02 -15.85
CA PRO A 83 -1.02 -6.13 -16.75
C PRO A 83 -2.22 -5.39 -16.13
N MET A 84 -2.68 -5.76 -14.92
CA MET A 84 -3.85 -5.18 -14.27
C MET A 84 -3.62 -3.82 -13.58
N ALA A 85 -2.49 -3.60 -12.90
CA ALA A 85 -2.29 -2.38 -12.09
C ALA A 85 -2.03 -1.14 -12.98
N ALA A 86 -1.28 -1.32 -14.06
CA ALA A 86 -1.03 -0.27 -15.05
C ALA A 86 -2.28 0.01 -15.92
N ALA A 87 -3.11 -1.01 -16.19
CA ALA A 87 -4.35 -0.86 -16.92
C ALA A 87 -5.43 -0.12 -16.12
N ALA A 88 -5.59 -0.41 -14.82
CA ALA A 88 -6.61 0.23 -13.99
C ALA A 88 -6.33 1.72 -13.74
N VAL A 89 -5.09 2.08 -13.37
CA VAL A 89 -4.71 3.49 -13.13
C VAL A 89 -4.63 4.28 -14.46
N GLY A 90 -4.15 3.64 -15.53
CA GLY A 90 -4.09 4.25 -16.87
C GLY A 90 -5.44 4.38 -17.57
N ALA A 91 -6.46 3.62 -17.19
CA ALA A 91 -7.83 3.75 -17.69
C ALA A 91 -8.56 4.93 -17.04
N ILE A 92 -8.42 5.10 -15.72
CA ILE A 92 -9.04 6.20 -14.97
C ILE A 92 -8.46 7.57 -15.39
N ALA A 93 -7.15 7.65 -15.65
CA ALA A 93 -6.52 8.90 -16.08
C ALA A 93 -6.78 9.27 -17.56
N ARG A 94 -7.10 8.29 -18.42
CA ARG A 94 -7.38 8.54 -19.86
C ARG A 94 -8.83 8.87 -20.14
N THR A 95 -9.78 8.38 -19.35
CA THR A 95 -11.20 8.76 -19.48
C THR A 95 -11.47 10.21 -19.07
N ALA A 96 -10.61 10.82 -18.25
CA ALA A 96 -10.77 12.20 -17.81
C ALA A 96 -10.27 13.27 -18.81
N SER A 97 -9.57 12.92 -19.89
CA SER A 97 -8.82 13.92 -20.70
C SER A 97 -8.91 13.81 -22.24
N SER A 98 -9.82 13.04 -22.85
CA SER A 98 -9.98 13.05 -24.32
C SER A 98 -11.39 13.40 -24.80
N ASN A 99 -11.46 14.51 -25.53
CA ASN A 99 -12.59 15.05 -26.28
C ASN A 99 -13.33 14.04 -27.18
N SER A 100 -14.65 14.04 -27.02
CA SER A 100 -15.70 14.13 -28.05
C SER A 100 -15.43 13.50 -29.43
N SER A 101 -15.62 12.20 -29.54
CA SER A 101 -16.19 11.59 -30.74
C SER A 101 -16.99 10.37 -30.27
N GLY A 102 -18.31 10.46 -30.41
CA GLY A 102 -19.32 9.75 -29.62
C GLY A 102 -19.07 8.25 -29.45
N PRO A 103 -18.79 7.77 -28.23
CA PRO A 103 -18.91 6.35 -27.94
C PRO A 103 -20.39 6.02 -27.86
N THR A 104 -20.78 4.91 -28.49
CA THR A 104 -22.03 4.21 -28.23
C THR A 104 -22.28 4.25 -26.73
N GLU A 105 -23.34 4.94 -26.29
CA GLU A 105 -23.65 5.10 -24.87
C GLU A 105 -23.62 3.69 -24.24
N PRO A 106 -22.66 3.41 -23.34
CA PRO A 106 -22.67 2.17 -22.59
C PRO A 106 -24.03 2.14 -21.90
N GLY A 107 -24.82 1.11 -22.17
CA GLY A 107 -26.19 0.99 -21.64
C GLY A 107 -26.19 1.37 -20.17
N GLU A 108 -27.01 2.36 -19.82
CA GLU A 108 -26.99 3.01 -18.52
C GLU A 108 -27.07 1.95 -17.41
N VAL A 109 -25.94 1.69 -16.73
CA VAL A 109 -25.90 0.70 -15.65
C VAL A 109 -26.69 1.28 -14.48
N LYS A 110 -27.93 0.78 -14.31
CA LYS A 110 -28.80 1.19 -13.22
C LYS A 110 -28.26 0.63 -11.90
N LEU A 111 -27.58 1.49 -11.14
CA LEU A 111 -27.04 1.14 -9.83
C LEU A 111 -28.16 0.83 -8.83
N LYS A 112 -27.97 -0.23 -8.04
CA LYS A 112 -28.89 -0.57 -6.95
C LYS A 112 -28.86 0.51 -5.88
N ASP A 113 -30.02 0.93 -5.40
CA ASP A 113 -30.11 1.80 -4.23
C ASP A 113 -29.89 0.99 -2.95
N LEU A 114 -29.00 1.47 -2.08
CA LEU A 114 -28.59 0.79 -0.85
C LEU A 114 -28.98 1.68 0.34
N PRO A 115 -30.07 1.37 1.06
CA PRO A 115 -30.60 2.25 2.09
C PRO A 115 -29.58 2.45 3.23
N GLY A 116 -29.40 3.71 3.65
CA GLY A 116 -28.48 4.09 4.73
C GLY A 116 -27.03 4.36 4.28
N LEU A 117 -26.74 4.31 2.99
CA LEU A 117 -25.45 4.71 2.43
C LEU A 117 -25.62 5.89 1.47
N ASP A 118 -25.06 7.04 1.85
CA ASP A 118 -25.02 8.20 0.97
C ASP A 118 -24.06 7.93 -0.20
N ARG A 119 -24.59 7.99 -1.43
CA ARG A 119 -23.80 7.87 -2.65
C ARG A 119 -23.42 9.27 -3.15
N SER A 120 -22.15 9.63 -3.01
CA SER A 120 -21.62 10.80 -3.72
C SER A 120 -21.54 10.53 -5.23
N GLN A 121 -21.48 11.59 -6.05
CA GLN A 121 -21.33 11.45 -7.50
C GLN A 121 -20.10 10.61 -7.87
N ALA A 122 -18.95 10.88 -7.23
CA ALA A 122 -17.71 10.14 -7.45
C ALA A 122 -17.84 8.64 -7.11
N ILE A 123 -18.57 8.29 -6.04
CA ILE A 123 -18.86 6.89 -5.70
C ILE A 123 -19.71 6.26 -6.81
N GLY A 124 -20.76 6.95 -7.27
CA GLY A 124 -21.61 6.45 -8.35
C GLY A 124 -20.85 6.25 -9.67
N ASP A 125 -19.94 7.15 -10.01
CA ASP A 125 -19.08 7.02 -11.20
C ASP A 125 -18.15 5.80 -11.08
N LEU A 126 -17.50 5.62 -9.92
CA LEU A 126 -16.63 4.48 -9.68
C LEU A 126 -17.42 3.15 -9.69
N GLU A 127 -18.61 3.11 -9.07
CA GLU A 127 -19.48 1.93 -9.09
C GLU A 127 -19.84 1.52 -10.52
N ARG A 128 -20.25 2.47 -11.37
CA ARG A 128 -20.53 2.20 -12.79
C ARG A 128 -19.31 1.65 -13.51
N LEU A 129 -18.13 2.23 -13.30
CA LEU A 129 -16.89 1.76 -13.92
C LEU A 129 -16.55 0.32 -13.48
N LEU A 130 -16.73 0.00 -12.19
CA LEU A 130 -16.49 -1.34 -11.67
C LEU A 130 -17.47 -2.36 -12.25
N HIS A 131 -18.75 -2.01 -12.40
CA HIS A 131 -19.74 -2.87 -13.06
C HIS A 131 -19.34 -3.18 -14.51
N VAL A 132 -19.00 -2.15 -15.29
CA VAL A 132 -18.54 -2.31 -16.68
C VAL A 132 -17.27 -3.16 -16.74
N ALA A 133 -16.34 -2.97 -15.81
CA ALA A 133 -15.10 -3.76 -15.76
C ALA A 133 -15.38 -5.25 -15.46
N LEU A 134 -16.23 -5.56 -14.47
CA LEU A 134 -16.60 -6.93 -14.13
C LEU A 134 -17.34 -7.65 -15.27
N GLU A 135 -18.21 -6.94 -15.97
CA GLU A 135 -18.91 -7.46 -17.15
C GLU A 135 -17.94 -7.72 -18.31
N LYS A 136 -17.03 -6.78 -18.58
CA LYS A 136 -16.00 -6.92 -19.61
C LYS A 136 -15.03 -8.07 -19.32
N GLU A 137 -14.70 -8.30 -18.06
CA GLU A 137 -13.87 -9.44 -17.63
C GLU A 137 -14.64 -10.78 -17.65
N GLY A 138 -15.95 -10.76 -17.90
CA GLY A 138 -16.78 -11.97 -17.95
C GLY A 138 -16.96 -12.65 -16.58
N VAL A 139 -16.86 -11.88 -15.48
CA VAL A 139 -16.97 -12.43 -14.12
C VAL A 139 -18.44 -12.84 -13.85
N PRO A 140 -18.70 -14.14 -13.56
CA PRO A 140 -20.04 -14.62 -13.21
C PRO A 140 -20.62 -13.85 -12.03
N GLN A 141 -21.93 -13.63 -12.02
CA GLN A 141 -22.58 -12.75 -11.04
C GLN A 141 -22.37 -13.25 -9.59
N GLU A 142 -22.37 -14.57 -9.42
CA GLU A 142 -22.12 -15.27 -8.16
C GLU A 142 -20.70 -15.05 -7.62
N ASP A 143 -19.70 -14.88 -8.50
CA ASP A 143 -18.29 -14.68 -8.11
C ASP A 143 -17.93 -13.20 -7.90
N ARG A 144 -18.80 -12.27 -8.34
CA ARG A 144 -18.53 -10.82 -8.27
C ARG A 144 -18.30 -10.35 -6.84
N VAL A 145 -19.04 -10.88 -5.86
CA VAL A 145 -18.91 -10.46 -4.46
C VAL A 145 -17.52 -10.82 -3.92
N ASP A 146 -17.07 -12.05 -4.13
CA ASP A 146 -15.76 -12.50 -3.66
C ASP A 146 -14.62 -11.74 -4.35
N ARG A 147 -14.78 -11.46 -5.66
CA ARG A 147 -13.84 -10.63 -6.42
C ARG A 147 -13.76 -9.21 -5.84
N LEU A 148 -14.90 -8.59 -5.55
CA LEU A 148 -14.96 -7.25 -4.98
C LEU A 148 -14.40 -7.20 -3.55
N ILE A 149 -14.63 -8.23 -2.73
CA ILE A 149 -14.04 -8.34 -1.38
C ILE A 149 -12.52 -8.41 -1.48
N ARG A 150 -11.97 -9.21 -2.40
CA ARG A 150 -10.52 -9.30 -2.61
C ARG A 150 -9.95 -7.95 -3.06
N LEU A 151 -10.53 -7.31 -4.07
CA LEU A 151 -10.09 -5.99 -4.55
C LEU A 151 -10.16 -4.92 -3.47
N LEU A 152 -11.23 -4.90 -2.66
CA LEU A 152 -11.37 -3.97 -1.54
C LEU A 152 -10.31 -4.22 -0.46
N SER A 153 -10.00 -5.49 -0.19
CA SER A 153 -8.97 -5.87 0.79
C SER A 153 -7.59 -5.42 0.32
N GLU A 154 -7.24 -5.65 -0.95
CA GLU A 154 -6.01 -5.17 -1.58
C GLU A 154 -5.90 -3.64 -1.51
N ALA A 155 -6.96 -2.92 -1.90
CA ALA A 155 -6.99 -1.46 -1.86
C ALA A 155 -6.80 -0.90 -0.44
N ARG A 156 -7.38 -1.56 0.57
CA ARG A 156 -7.21 -1.17 1.99
C ARG A 156 -5.78 -1.40 2.46
N ILE A 157 -5.21 -2.57 2.18
CA ILE A 157 -3.81 -2.87 2.55
C ILE A 157 -2.85 -1.87 1.89
N GLU A 158 -3.04 -1.54 0.61
CA GLU A 158 -2.21 -0.53 -0.05
C GLU A 158 -2.36 0.85 0.59
N ALA A 159 -3.59 1.28 0.92
CA ALA A 159 -3.82 2.53 1.62
C ALA A 159 -3.17 2.56 3.02
N ASP A 160 -3.16 1.42 3.73
CA ASP A 160 -2.46 1.27 5.00
C ASP A 160 -0.94 1.39 4.81
N PHE A 161 -0.38 0.73 3.80
CA PHE A 161 1.04 0.84 3.48
C PHE A 161 1.45 2.26 3.10
N GLU A 162 0.64 3.00 2.35
CA GLU A 162 0.88 4.42 2.08
C GLU A 162 0.92 5.26 3.38
N ARG A 163 -0.01 4.99 4.31
CA ARG A 163 -0.04 5.69 5.62
C ARG A 163 1.19 5.35 6.46
N ILE A 164 1.54 4.08 6.56
CA ILE A 164 2.73 3.60 7.27
C ILE A 164 3.97 4.23 6.66
N TYR A 165 4.11 4.18 5.32
CA TYR A 165 5.27 4.74 4.63
C TYR A 165 5.43 6.24 4.89
N ARG A 166 4.36 7.01 5.01
CA ARG A 166 4.45 8.45 5.32
C ARG A 166 5.11 8.71 6.66
N VAL A 167 4.80 7.90 7.68
CA VAL A 167 5.22 8.16 9.08
C VAL A 167 6.42 7.32 9.53
N ILE A 168 6.76 6.24 8.85
CA ILE A 168 7.91 5.39 9.19
C ILE A 168 9.24 6.10 8.89
N TYR A 169 10.23 5.87 9.73
CA TYR A 169 11.60 6.35 9.56
C TYR A 169 12.38 5.51 8.53
N GLY A 170 13.29 6.13 7.79
CA GLY A 170 14.28 5.46 6.94
C GLY A 170 15.09 4.41 7.71
N SER A 171 15.50 4.68 8.96
CA SER A 171 16.19 3.70 9.82
C SER A 171 15.36 2.45 10.08
N GLN A 172 14.05 2.64 10.27
CA GLN A 172 13.09 1.55 10.44
C GLN A 172 12.93 0.75 9.16
N ILE A 173 12.85 1.41 7.99
CA ILE A 173 12.81 0.72 6.69
C ILE A 173 14.09 -0.11 6.47
N ARG A 174 15.27 0.45 6.78
CA ARG A 174 16.56 -0.28 6.70
C ARG A 174 16.55 -1.50 7.63
N GLY A 175 16.06 -1.34 8.86
CA GLY A 175 15.88 -2.44 9.81
C GLY A 175 14.92 -3.53 9.31
N LEU A 176 13.82 -3.17 8.67
CA LEU A 176 12.90 -4.13 8.05
C LEU A 176 13.54 -4.88 6.89
N ARG A 177 14.27 -4.20 6.00
CA ARG A 177 14.97 -4.86 4.86
C ARG A 177 16.00 -5.87 5.36
N MET A 178 16.75 -5.48 6.38
CA MET A 178 17.73 -6.32 7.05
C MET A 178 17.09 -7.56 7.68
N LEU A 179 15.97 -7.40 8.40
CA LEU A 179 15.17 -8.53 8.87
C LEU A 179 14.68 -9.41 7.70
N GLY A 180 14.30 -8.80 6.58
CA GLY A 180 13.90 -9.52 5.37
C GLY A 180 15.01 -10.36 4.74
N SER A 181 16.26 -9.90 4.81
CA SER A 181 17.42 -10.65 4.29
C SER A 181 17.92 -11.74 5.25
N GLU A 182 17.81 -11.52 6.56
CA GLU A 182 18.38 -12.42 7.58
C GLU A 182 17.33 -13.37 8.19
N GLY A 183 16.04 -13.08 7.97
CA GLY A 183 14.93 -13.83 8.53
C GLY A 183 14.66 -13.42 9.98
N ARG A 184 15.30 -14.11 10.93
CA ARG A 184 15.12 -13.87 12.38
C ARG A 184 16.42 -13.40 13.00
N ILE A 185 16.36 -12.38 13.84
CA ILE A 185 17.53 -11.87 14.57
C ILE A 185 17.22 -11.79 16.07
N SER A 186 18.23 -11.91 16.91
CA SER A 186 18.05 -11.70 18.34
C SER A 186 17.73 -10.24 18.66
N LEU A 187 17.00 -9.99 19.74
CA LEU A 187 16.71 -8.64 20.22
C LEU A 187 17.99 -7.86 20.54
N ALA A 188 19.01 -8.56 21.04
CA ALA A 188 20.33 -7.98 21.32
C ALA A 188 21.03 -7.51 20.05
N ASP A 189 21.02 -8.33 18.99
CA ASP A 189 21.60 -7.96 17.69
C ASP A 189 20.84 -6.82 17.05
N ALA A 190 19.50 -6.83 17.13
CA ALA A 190 18.67 -5.73 16.64
C ALA A 190 19.01 -4.41 17.33
N ARG A 191 19.19 -4.42 18.65
CA ARG A 191 19.59 -3.24 19.44
C ARG A 191 20.96 -2.71 19.02
N LYS A 192 21.96 -3.59 18.90
CA LYS A 192 23.30 -3.22 18.45
C LYS A 192 23.28 -2.51 17.09
N ARG A 193 22.40 -2.93 16.19
CA ARG A 193 22.27 -2.31 14.86
C ARG A 193 21.53 -0.99 14.90
N PHE A 194 20.52 -0.87 15.76
CA PHE A 194 19.88 0.42 16.02
C PHE A 194 20.87 1.43 16.59
N ASP A 195 21.72 1.04 17.54
CA ASP A 195 22.75 1.91 18.11
C ASP A 195 23.71 2.45 17.03
N ALA A 196 24.06 1.63 16.05
CA ALA A 196 24.86 2.05 14.89
C ALA A 196 24.14 3.07 14.00
N VAL A 197 22.80 3.03 13.91
CA VAL A 197 22.04 4.03 13.16
C VAL A 197 21.86 5.32 13.95
N ILE A 198 21.75 5.26 15.28
CA ILE A 198 21.72 6.47 16.13
C ILE A 198 22.99 7.29 15.93
N SER A 199 24.17 6.65 15.83
CA SER A 199 25.42 7.38 15.63
C SER A 199 25.48 8.18 14.34
N ASP A 200 24.72 7.77 13.31
CA ASP A 200 24.62 8.50 12.04
C ASP A 200 23.68 9.72 12.15
N TYR A 201 22.75 9.72 13.12
CA TYR A 201 21.72 10.76 13.29
C TYR A 201 21.53 11.20 14.75
N PRO A 202 22.61 11.64 15.44
CA PRO A 202 22.57 11.89 16.88
C PRO A 202 21.61 13.02 17.27
N GLY A 203 21.37 13.98 16.37
CA GLY A 203 20.45 15.11 16.62
C GLY A 203 18.99 14.70 16.78
N PHE A 204 18.57 13.64 16.08
CA PHE A 204 17.19 13.17 16.08
C PHE A 204 16.90 12.18 17.18
N TYR A 205 17.87 11.29 17.43
CA TYR A 205 17.74 10.24 18.44
C TYR A 205 18.25 10.65 19.82
N LYS A 206 18.41 11.95 20.11
CA LYS A 206 18.86 12.41 21.45
C LYS A 206 17.98 11.87 22.59
N GLU A 207 16.70 11.70 22.31
CA GLU A 207 15.70 11.23 23.27
C GLU A 207 15.12 9.86 22.90
N GLY A 208 15.42 9.35 21.70
CA GLY A 208 14.78 8.15 21.17
C GLY A 208 15.44 6.87 21.66
N SER A 209 14.64 5.95 22.21
CA SER A 209 15.09 4.62 22.63
C SER A 209 14.86 3.56 21.54
N PHE A 210 15.64 2.46 21.62
CA PHE A 210 15.40 1.27 20.77
C PHE A 210 13.98 0.73 20.97
N ASP A 211 13.46 0.80 22.19
CA ASP A 211 12.15 0.27 22.53
C ASP A 211 11.03 1.10 21.87
N GLU A 212 11.16 2.42 21.76
CA GLU A 212 10.24 3.25 20.97
C GLU A 212 10.34 2.99 19.47
N TRP A 213 11.57 2.86 18.97
CA TRP A 213 11.85 2.52 17.57
C TRP A 213 11.16 1.20 17.19
N LEU A 214 11.30 0.18 18.04
CA LEU A 214 10.69 -1.14 17.84
C LEU A 214 9.18 -1.13 18.09
N ALA A 215 8.71 -0.38 19.09
CA ALA A 215 7.29 -0.29 19.43
C ALA A 215 6.45 0.20 18.25
N PHE A 216 6.97 1.13 17.44
CA PHE A 216 6.30 1.53 16.21
C PHE A 216 6.13 0.35 15.24
N LEU A 217 7.21 -0.38 14.95
CA LEU A 217 7.21 -1.52 14.02
C LEU A 217 6.27 -2.64 14.48
N THR A 218 6.25 -2.93 15.78
CA THR A 218 5.34 -3.92 16.37
C THR A 218 3.89 -3.43 16.37
N ARG A 219 3.63 -2.16 16.70
CA ARG A 219 2.27 -1.58 16.69
C ARG A 219 1.66 -1.55 15.29
N MET A 220 2.48 -1.31 14.26
CA MET A 220 2.06 -1.41 12.85
C MET A 220 2.01 -2.86 12.34
N ALA A 221 2.24 -3.85 13.22
CA ALA A 221 2.27 -5.26 12.89
C ALA A 221 3.24 -5.64 11.76
N LEU A 222 4.34 -4.90 11.60
CA LEU A 222 5.39 -5.18 10.59
C LEU A 222 6.43 -6.19 11.12
N VAL A 223 6.65 -6.18 12.44
CA VAL A 223 7.58 -7.07 13.14
C VAL A 223 6.87 -7.69 14.34
N ALA A 224 7.15 -8.97 14.59
CA ALA A 224 6.72 -9.67 15.79
C ALA A 224 7.92 -10.14 16.60
N LYS A 225 7.76 -10.13 17.94
CA LYS A 225 8.66 -10.80 18.89
C LYS A 225 8.22 -12.25 19.01
N THR A 226 9.15 -13.20 18.92
CA THR A 226 8.92 -14.61 19.20
C THR A 226 9.24 -14.93 20.68
N GLU A 227 8.97 -16.15 21.10
CA GLU A 227 9.20 -16.62 22.48
C GLU A 227 10.69 -16.68 22.89
N GLU A 228 11.59 -16.66 21.92
CA GLU A 228 13.05 -16.78 22.13
C GLU A 228 13.77 -15.43 22.06
N ASP A 229 13.07 -14.31 22.34
CA ASP A 229 13.59 -12.95 22.16
C ASP A 229 14.13 -12.68 20.75
N MET A 230 13.54 -13.34 19.74
CA MET A 230 13.86 -13.09 18.33
C MET A 230 12.85 -12.13 17.71
N LEU A 231 13.34 -11.27 16.83
CA LEU A 231 12.53 -10.44 15.96
C LEU A 231 12.41 -11.08 14.58
N ALA A 232 11.21 -11.07 14.03
CA ALA A 232 10.93 -11.55 12.68
C ALA A 232 9.94 -10.61 11.97
N LEU A 233 10.04 -10.53 10.64
CA LEU A 233 8.96 -9.92 9.84
C LEU A 233 7.68 -10.74 9.98
N THR A 234 6.56 -10.05 10.12
CA THR A 234 5.24 -10.64 9.93
C THR A 234 4.93 -10.79 8.43
N PRO A 235 3.87 -11.52 8.04
CA PRO A 235 3.40 -11.50 6.65
C PRO A 235 3.13 -10.08 6.14
N LEU A 236 2.50 -9.23 6.97
CA LEU A 236 2.25 -7.82 6.64
C LEU A 236 3.54 -7.02 6.44
N GLY A 237 4.56 -7.27 7.25
CA GLY A 237 5.88 -6.65 7.09
C GLY A 237 6.60 -7.07 5.80
N GLN A 238 6.46 -8.34 5.39
CA GLN A 238 6.97 -8.82 4.11
C GLN A 238 6.26 -8.15 2.93
N ASP A 239 4.92 -8.12 2.96
CA ASP A 239 4.11 -7.46 1.94
C ASP A 239 4.41 -5.96 1.85
N PHE A 240 4.66 -5.31 2.99
CA PHE A 240 5.07 -3.90 3.03
C PHE A 240 6.40 -3.67 2.29
N LEU A 241 7.40 -4.53 2.47
CA LEU A 241 8.66 -4.42 1.73
C LEU A 241 8.49 -4.63 0.22
N VAL A 242 7.62 -5.58 -0.18
CA VAL A 242 7.25 -5.77 -1.60
C VAL A 242 6.57 -4.52 -2.15
N PHE A 243 5.67 -3.92 -1.38
CA PHE A 243 5.00 -2.67 -1.73
C PHE A 243 6.02 -1.52 -1.94
N LEU A 244 6.99 -1.35 -1.04
CA LEU A 244 8.04 -0.33 -1.18
C LEU A 244 8.84 -0.52 -2.48
N ALA A 245 9.23 -1.76 -2.78
CA ALA A 245 9.97 -2.08 -4.00
C ALA A 245 9.13 -1.78 -5.26
N ARG A 246 7.85 -2.19 -5.26
CA ARG A 246 6.92 -1.97 -6.38
C ARG A 246 6.66 -0.49 -6.65
N ARG A 247 6.57 0.34 -5.61
CA ARG A 247 6.33 1.78 -5.72
C ARG A 247 7.61 2.60 -5.98
N GLY A 248 8.79 1.98 -5.94
CA GLY A 248 10.06 2.68 -6.04
C GLY A 248 10.32 3.60 -4.84
N TYR A 249 9.76 3.27 -3.68
CA TYR A 249 9.92 4.05 -2.46
C TYR A 249 11.30 3.83 -1.87
N SER A 250 11.99 4.94 -1.62
CA SER A 250 13.34 4.96 -1.09
C SER A 250 13.33 4.80 0.44
N ASP A 251 14.37 4.14 0.94
CA ASP A 251 14.72 4.10 2.36
C ASP A 251 15.61 5.29 2.78
N ALA A 252 15.99 6.17 1.82
CA ALA A 252 16.64 7.46 2.06
C ALA A 252 15.62 8.52 2.53
N LYS A 253 14.72 8.14 3.43
CA LYS A 253 13.88 9.07 4.17
C LYS A 253 14.71 9.75 5.26
N PRO A 254 14.34 10.97 5.68
CA PRO A 254 14.91 11.58 6.88
C PRO A 254 14.76 10.61 8.05
N TYR A 255 15.90 10.32 8.69
CA TYR A 255 16.08 9.45 9.86
C TYR A 255 15.75 8.00 9.55
#